data_AF-A0A1Q8VVJ9-F1
#
_entry.id   AF-A0A1Q8VVJ9-F1
#
_cell.length_a   1.000
_cell.length_b   1.000
_cell.length_c   1.000
_cell.angle_alpha   90.00
_cell.angle_beta   90.00
_cell.angle_gamma   90.00
#
_symmetry.space_group_name_H-M   'P 1'
#
loop_
_entity.id
_entity.type
_entity.pdbx_description
1 polymer ?
#
loop_
_entity_poly.entity_id
_entity_poly.type
_entity_poly.pdbx_seq_one_letter_code
_entity_poly.pdbx_strand_id
1 'polypeptide(L)'
;MATNALTIPVRGRDLRVIPAERELRPKWVYEDGKRTDKPAVDDKGRPLYGITALIDSDFTGPVDGCRVTVATPNLPPVAFGQILHLTDDAVIKVMNNSKGFELLFSVQASGFVSDKAA
;
A
#
# COMPACT_ATOMS: atom_id res chain seq x y z
N MET A 1 -5.22 20.79 15.64
CA MET A 1 -5.88 19.49 15.38
C MET A 1 -4.78 18.44 15.34
N ALA A 2 -4.71 17.53 16.32
CA ALA A 2 -3.71 16.47 16.31
C ALA A 2 -4.09 15.47 15.20
N THR A 3 -3.16 15.20 14.28
CA THR A 3 -3.36 14.15 13.28
C THR A 3 -3.34 12.80 13.98
N ASN A 4 -4.45 12.06 13.94
CA ASN A 4 -4.56 10.67 14.44
C ASN A 4 -3.82 9.66 13.55
N ALA A 5 -2.72 10.09 12.95
CA ALA A 5 -1.96 9.38 11.94
C ALA A 5 -0.46 9.51 12.23
N LEU A 6 0.22 8.38 12.41
CA LEU A 6 1.67 8.30 12.46
C LEU A 6 2.19 7.96 11.06
N THR A 7 3.12 8.77 10.57
CA THR A 7 3.79 8.55 9.28
C THR A 7 5.22 8.08 9.54
N ILE A 8 5.60 6.95 8.96
CA ILE A 8 6.90 6.32 9.18
C ILE A 8 7.56 6.07 7.82
N PRO A 9 8.66 6.76 7.48
CA PRO A 9 9.45 6.44 6.30
C PRO A 9 10.21 5.14 6.54
N VAL A 10 10.17 4.24 5.57
CA VAL A 10 10.91 2.97 5.57
C VAL A 10 11.49 2.69 4.20
N ARG A 11 12.53 1.87 4.10
CA ARG A 11 12.97 1.38 2.79
C ARG A 11 12.00 0.32 2.32
N GLY A 12 11.51 0.43 1.10
CA GLY A 12 10.50 -0.48 0.56
C GLY A 12 10.93 -1.94 0.49
N ARG A 13 12.24 -2.19 0.34
CA ARG A 13 12.86 -3.53 0.38
C ARG A 13 12.88 -4.19 1.76
N ASP A 14 12.61 -3.41 2.81
CA ASP A 14 12.55 -3.94 4.18
C ASP A 14 11.12 -4.47 4.48
N LEU A 15 10.17 -4.29 3.54
CA LEU A 15 8.79 -4.76 3.66
C LEU A 15 8.55 -5.96 2.75
N ARG A 16 8.29 -7.12 3.34
CA ARG A 16 7.86 -8.31 2.62
C ARG A 16 6.35 -8.21 2.41
N VAL A 17 5.93 -7.99 1.17
CA VAL A 17 4.53 -7.84 0.78
C VAL A 17 4.01 -9.13 0.19
N ILE A 18 2.94 -9.69 0.76
CA ILE A 18 2.25 -10.85 0.21
C ILE A 18 0.86 -10.42 -0.25
N PRO A 19 0.64 -10.21 -1.56
CA PRO A 19 -0.66 -9.80 -2.08
C PRO A 19 -1.75 -10.83 -1.77
N ALA A 20 -2.90 -10.36 -1.25
CA ALA A 20 -4.08 -11.19 -1.07
C ALA A 20 -4.88 -11.36 -2.37
N GLU A 21 -4.65 -10.48 -3.36
CA GLU A 21 -5.35 -10.43 -4.64
C GLU A 21 -4.33 -10.55 -5.80
N ARG A 22 -4.82 -10.84 -7.02
CA ARG A 22 -3.96 -10.98 -8.22
C ARG A 22 -3.84 -9.71 -9.05
N GLU A 23 -4.68 -8.71 -8.77
CA GLU A 23 -4.79 -7.51 -9.59
C GLU A 23 -4.84 -6.26 -8.71
N LEU A 24 -4.23 -5.19 -9.20
CA LEU A 24 -4.34 -3.88 -8.56
C LEU A 24 -5.67 -3.22 -8.95
N ARG A 25 -6.32 -2.60 -7.98
CA ARG A 25 -7.57 -1.85 -8.23
C ARG A 25 -7.27 -0.36 -8.38
N PRO A 26 -7.73 0.32 -9.44
CA PRO A 26 -7.60 1.76 -9.56
C PRO A 26 -8.22 2.50 -8.38
N LYS A 27 -7.56 3.56 -7.90
CA LYS A 27 -8.10 4.46 -6.87
C LYS A 27 -8.69 5.70 -7.52
N TRP A 28 -9.79 6.16 -6.96
CA TRP A 28 -10.56 7.29 -7.44
C TRP A 28 -10.64 8.35 -6.35
N VAL A 29 -10.81 9.61 -6.74
CA VAL A 29 -11.14 10.69 -5.81
C VAL A 29 -12.59 10.50 -5.36
N TYR A 30 -12.83 10.71 -4.08
CA TYR A 30 -14.17 10.73 -3.50
C TYR A 30 -14.48 12.15 -3.03
N GLU A 31 -15.62 12.68 -3.45
CA GLU A 31 -16.15 13.99 -3.06
C GLU A 31 -17.53 13.73 -2.41
N ASP A 32 -17.75 14.26 -1.21
CA ASP A 32 -18.99 14.05 -0.43
C ASP A 32 -19.42 12.58 -0.29
N GLY A 33 -18.43 11.69 -0.10
CA GLY A 33 -18.64 10.25 0.06
C GLY A 33 -18.98 9.51 -1.25
N LYS A 34 -19.04 10.20 -2.39
CA LYS A 34 -19.30 9.60 -3.70
C LYS A 34 -18.02 9.49 -4.51
N ARG A 35 -17.87 8.37 -5.22
CA ARG A 35 -16.78 8.17 -6.18
C ARG A 35 -16.94 9.12 -7.35
N THR A 36 -15.87 9.83 -7.71
CA THR A 36 -15.79 10.65 -8.93
C THR A 36 -15.16 9.86 -10.09
N ASP A 37 -15.18 10.43 -11.30
CA ASP A 37 -14.46 9.89 -12.47
C ASP A 37 -12.98 10.31 -12.52
N LYS A 38 -12.49 11.04 -11.50
CA LYS A 38 -11.09 11.48 -11.44
C LYS A 38 -10.25 10.40 -10.74
N PRO A 39 -9.16 9.90 -11.37
CA PRO A 39 -8.25 9.00 -10.69
C PRO A 39 -7.57 9.73 -9.53
N ALA A 40 -7.36 9.03 -8.42
CA ALA A 40 -6.47 9.52 -7.38
C ALA A 40 -5.03 9.47 -7.93
N VAL A 41 -4.25 10.51 -7.71
CA VAL A 41 -2.88 10.63 -8.25
C VAL A 41 -1.86 10.85 -7.14
N ASP A 42 -0.60 10.49 -7.41
CA ASP A 42 0.53 10.87 -6.55
C ASP A 42 0.93 12.35 -6.74
N ASP A 43 1.98 12.76 -6.05
CA ASP A 43 2.59 14.09 -6.13
C ASP A 43 3.13 14.45 -7.53
N LYS A 44 3.33 13.46 -8.40
CA LYS A 44 3.77 13.61 -9.78
C LYS A 44 2.62 13.50 -10.79
N GLY A 45 1.37 13.36 -10.32
CA GLY A 45 0.19 13.25 -11.18
C GLY A 45 -0.03 11.85 -11.78
N ARG A 46 0.69 10.81 -11.32
CA ARG A 46 0.51 9.43 -11.80
C ARG A 46 -0.69 8.77 -11.11
N PRO A 47 -1.57 8.05 -11.83
CA PRO A 47 -2.68 7.34 -11.22
C PRO A 47 -2.25 6.33 -10.16
N LEU A 48 -2.99 6.30 -9.05
CA LEU A 48 -2.77 5.40 -7.95
C LEU A 48 -3.65 4.17 -8.05
N TYR A 49 -3.06 3.03 -7.68
CA TYR A 49 -3.72 1.75 -7.61
C TYR A 49 -3.49 1.15 -6.22
N GLY A 50 -4.35 0.24 -5.79
CA GLY A 50 -4.10 -0.43 -4.52
C GLY A 50 -4.64 -1.83 -4.42
N ILE A 51 -4.07 -2.54 -3.44
CA ILE A 51 -4.30 -3.95 -3.17
C ILE A 51 -4.28 -4.21 -1.67
N THR A 52 -5.01 -5.22 -1.24
CA THR A 52 -4.92 -5.74 0.13
C THR A 52 -3.80 -6.76 0.19
N ALA A 53 -2.93 -6.65 1.20
CA ALA A 53 -1.78 -7.54 1.35
C ALA A 53 -1.50 -7.80 2.83
N LEU A 54 -0.84 -8.93 3.09
CA LEU A 54 -0.10 -9.12 4.34
C LEU A 54 1.26 -8.42 4.18
N ILE A 55 1.68 -7.70 5.23
CA ILE A 55 3.01 -7.09 5.32
C ILE A 55 3.76 -7.76 6.46
N ASP A 56 4.96 -8.25 6.20
CA ASP A 56 5.88 -8.73 7.22
C ASP A 56 7.19 -7.93 7.19
N SER A 57 7.58 -7.39 8.34
CA SER A 57 8.81 -6.62 8.48
C SER A 57 9.35 -6.75 9.91
N ASP A 58 10.66 -6.56 10.07
CA ASP A 58 11.28 -6.57 11.40
C ASP A 58 10.81 -5.38 12.27
N PHE A 59 10.23 -4.35 11.64
CA PHE A 59 9.75 -3.16 12.33
C PHE A 59 8.32 -3.34 12.89
N THR A 60 7.45 -4.05 12.17
CA THR A 60 6.03 -4.19 12.53
C THR A 60 5.64 -5.58 13.00
N GLY A 61 6.46 -6.60 12.69
CA GLY A 61 5.97 -7.98 12.62
C GLY A 61 4.93 -8.16 11.51
N PRO A 62 4.27 -9.33 11.45
CA PRO A 62 3.23 -9.60 10.47
C PRO A 62 1.96 -8.78 10.75
N VAL A 63 1.50 -8.05 9.74
CA VAL A 63 0.26 -7.27 9.74
C VAL A 63 -0.61 -7.73 8.58
N ASP A 64 -1.78 -8.27 8.89
CA ASP A 64 -2.78 -8.68 7.90
C ASP A 64 -3.70 -7.51 7.51
N GLY A 65 -4.34 -7.60 6.34
CA GLY A 65 -5.33 -6.62 5.89
C GLY A 65 -4.76 -5.24 5.53
N CYS A 66 -3.46 -5.12 5.31
CA CYS A 66 -2.84 -3.84 4.95
C CYS A 66 -3.24 -3.39 3.55
N ARG A 67 -3.61 -2.11 3.41
CA ARG A 67 -3.82 -1.49 2.10
C ARG A 67 -2.49 -0.97 1.55
N VAL A 68 -1.98 -1.59 0.50
CA VAL A 68 -0.82 -1.09 -0.27
C VAL A 68 -1.33 -0.23 -1.42
N THR A 69 -0.77 0.96 -1.59
CA THR A 69 -1.08 1.90 -2.69
C THR A 69 0.19 2.22 -3.47
N VAL A 70 0.15 2.09 -4.80
CA VAL A 70 1.30 2.30 -5.69
C VAL A 70 0.92 3.10 -6.93
N ALA A 71 1.91 3.68 -7.60
CA ALA A 71 1.77 4.44 -8.86
C ALA A 71 2.08 3.60 -10.10
N THR A 72 1.82 2.29 -10.05
CA THR A 72 1.93 1.35 -11.18
C THR A 72 0.63 0.57 -11.33
N PRO A 73 0.15 0.34 -12.57
CA PRO A 73 -1.13 -0.34 -12.81
C PRO A 73 -1.07 -1.86 -12.61
N ASN A 74 0.13 -2.46 -12.65
CA ASN A 74 0.29 -3.91 -12.70
C ASN A 74 1.12 -4.44 -11.53
N LEU A 75 0.73 -5.60 -11.02
CA LEU A 75 1.61 -6.41 -10.19
C LEU A 75 2.67 -7.09 -11.07
N PRO A 76 3.90 -7.29 -10.56
CA PRO A 76 4.83 -8.23 -11.16
C PRO A 76 4.19 -9.63 -11.24
N PRO A 77 4.49 -10.43 -12.27
CA PRO A 77 3.96 -11.79 -12.39
C PRO A 77 4.56 -12.68 -11.29
N VAL A 78 3.80 -12.87 -10.23
CA VAL A 78 4.17 -13.71 -9.08
C VAL A 78 3.07 -14.72 -8.77
N ALA A 79 3.47 -15.89 -8.28
CA ALA A 79 2.53 -16.89 -7.81
C ALA A 79 1.86 -16.42 -6.51
N PHE A 80 0.66 -16.95 -6.24
CA PHE A 80 -0.01 -16.69 -4.97
C PHE A 80 0.89 -17.08 -3.79
N GLY A 81 0.99 -16.21 -2.78
CA GLY A 81 1.85 -16.42 -1.61
C GLY A 81 3.32 -16.07 -1.81
N GLN A 82 3.75 -15.61 -2.99
CA GLN A 82 5.11 -15.10 -3.16
C GLN A 82 5.27 -13.70 -2.58
N ILE A 83 6.46 -13.46 -2.04
CA ILE A 83 6.87 -12.17 -1.49
C ILE A 83 7.22 -11.21 -2.63
N LEU A 84 6.68 -10.00 -2.54
CA LEU A 84 7.07 -8.83 -3.30
C LEU A 84 7.73 -7.82 -2.36
N HIS A 85 8.65 -7.03 -2.92
CA HIS A 85 9.21 -5.85 -2.27
C HIS A 85 8.73 -4.59 -2.97
N LEU A 86 9.01 -3.42 -2.41
CA LEU A 86 8.70 -2.13 -3.03
C LEU A 86 9.96 -1.51 -3.64
N THR A 87 9.81 -0.80 -4.76
CA THR A 87 10.94 -0.31 -5.61
C THR A 87 11.86 0.70 -4.94
N ASP A 88 11.33 1.51 -4.01
CA ASP A 88 12.03 2.67 -3.41
C ASP A 88 11.70 2.78 -1.92
N ASP A 89 11.97 3.94 -1.30
CA ASP A 89 11.39 4.30 -0.01
C ASP A 89 9.86 4.20 -0.06
N ALA A 90 9.32 3.63 1.01
CA ALA A 90 7.90 3.50 1.24
C ALA A 90 7.51 4.31 2.48
N VAL A 91 6.25 4.71 2.52
CA VAL A 91 5.67 5.42 3.65
C VAL A 91 4.60 4.55 4.27
N ILE A 92 4.81 4.16 5.52
CA ILE A 92 3.79 3.55 6.35
C ILE A 92 2.96 4.66 6.98
N LYS A 93 1.64 4.52 6.90
CA LYS A 93 0.68 5.34 7.64
C LYS A 93 -0.13 4.44 8.56
N VAL A 94 0.01 4.69 9.85
CA VAL A 94 -0.77 4.05 10.92
C VAL A 94 -1.80 5.06 11.41
N MET A 95 -3.08 4.75 11.25
CA MET A 95 -4.18 5.64 11.62
C MET A 95 -5.10 4.96 12.61
N ASN A 96 -5.55 5.70 13.63
CA ASN A 96 -6.57 5.17 14.52
C ASN A 96 -7.91 5.15 13.79
N ASN A 97 -8.57 3.99 13.71
CA ASN A 97 -9.94 3.94 13.23
C ASN A 97 -10.81 4.65 14.27
N SER A 98 -11.53 5.69 13.86
CA SER A 98 -12.34 6.53 14.75
C SER A 98 -13.44 5.76 15.50
N LYS A 99 -13.64 4.46 15.20
CA LYS A 99 -14.58 3.55 15.86
C LYS A 99 -13.93 2.55 16.84
N GLY A 100 -12.61 2.62 17.08
CA GLY A 100 -11.98 2.12 18.30
C GLY A 100 -11.63 0.62 18.38
N PHE A 101 -11.72 -0.16 17.30
CA PHE A 101 -11.41 -1.59 17.35
C PHE A 101 -10.13 -2.02 16.62
N GLU A 102 -9.65 -1.25 15.63
CA GLU A 102 -8.46 -1.61 14.83
C GLU A 102 -7.66 -0.37 14.39
N LEU A 103 -6.34 -0.53 14.21
CA LEU A 103 -5.50 0.47 13.54
C LEU A 103 -5.52 0.21 12.04
N LEU A 104 -5.76 1.26 11.24
CA LEU A 104 -5.60 1.17 9.80
C LEU A 104 -4.11 1.29 9.47
N PHE A 105 -3.56 0.20 8.94
CA PHE A 105 -2.20 0.15 8.42
C PHE A 105 -2.24 0.27 6.89
N SER A 106 -1.53 1.25 6.35
CA SER A 106 -1.43 1.44 4.91
C SER A 106 -0.01 1.78 4.50
N VAL A 107 0.39 1.27 3.33
CA VAL A 107 1.72 1.49 2.75
C VAL A 107 1.57 2.22 1.42
N GLN A 108 2.39 3.24 1.21
CA GLN A 108 2.47 3.98 -0.05
C GLN A 108 3.89 3.88 -0.61
N ALA A 109 4.01 3.56 -1.90
CA ALA A 109 5.30 3.48 -2.59
C ALA A 109 5.14 3.74 -4.10
N SER A 110 6.25 3.83 -4.84
CA SER A 110 6.22 3.98 -6.30
C SER A 110 5.69 2.74 -7.02
N GLY A 111 6.12 1.54 -6.59
CA GLY A 111 5.80 0.28 -7.26
C GLY A 111 6.35 -0.94 -6.54
N PHE A 112 6.27 -2.10 -7.20
CA PHE A 112 6.72 -3.40 -6.69
C PHE A 112 7.96 -3.92 -7.43
N VAL A 113 8.77 -4.71 -6.73
CA VAL A 113 9.87 -5.52 -7.26
C VAL A 113 9.63 -6.97 -6.85
N SER A 114 9.88 -7.90 -7.77
CA SER A 114 9.84 -9.33 -7.46
C SER A 114 11.19 -9.79 -6.91
N ASP A 115 11.18 -10.66 -5.91
CA ASP A 115 12.39 -11.34 -5.40
C ASP A 115 13.00 -12.33 -6.41
N LYS A 116 12.38 -12.52 -7.57
CA LYS A 116 13.04 -13.21 -8.68
C LYS A 116 14.20 -12.37 -9.17
N ALA A 117 15.40 -12.76 -8.71
CA ALA A 117 16.65 -12.49 -9.38
C ALA A 117 16.48 -12.67 -10.90
N ALA A 118 17.02 -11.71 -11.65
CA ALA A 118 17.31 -11.88 -13.07
C ALA A 118 18.19 -13.13 -13.30
#